data_AF-A0A382V9M8-F1
#
_entry.id   AF-A0A382V9M8-F1
#
_cell.length_a   1.000
_cell.length_b   1.000
_cell.length_c   1.000
_cell.angle_alpha   90.00
_cell.angle_beta   90.00
_cell.angle_gamma   90.00
#
_symmetry.space_group_name_H-M   'P 1'
#
loop_
_entity.id
_entity.type
_entity.pdbx_description
1 polymer ?
#
loop_
_entity_poly.entity_id
_entity_poly.type
_entity_poly.pdbx_seq_one_letter_code
_entity_poly.pdbx_strand_id
1 'polypeptide(L)'
;RELDQPYEWALHELDALAVGVDEVLIDIVRHRKPTSGVGDPEAIIMDVGRELLTTRRLGAETYAHALQVLGKTNLVDLIDLVGRYTSTGATLTAVNQQMPMGWRQSLPLPFTYPDDIYPDSRSRLPLRPGPYQTSVSALYGRMASPGGIGPGQIRAYGEGVQTLEARIGKRLEMLTVLVTARAHNSQYDWTMHEPLALEAGLEREVIDIVKHRRAIGDLGDKDAALVSLARELFRDHNVKAGTYARAKREFGETDLVDIVALMGVHAADAVMFAGFDQQLPEGVDP
;
A
#
# COMPACT_ATOMS: atom_id res chain seq x y z
N ARG A 1 2.29 -8.36 7.45
CA ARG A 1 1.94 -7.95 8.83
C ARG A 1 1.92 -6.44 9.00
N GLU A 2 3.01 -5.72 8.69
CA GLU A 2 3.12 -4.30 9.09
C GLU A 2 2.07 -3.36 8.51
N LEU A 3 1.45 -3.74 7.39
CA LEU A 3 0.35 -3.01 6.76
C LEU A 3 -1.05 -3.51 7.17
N ASP A 4 -1.13 -4.38 8.18
CA ASP A 4 -2.36 -4.97 8.71
C ASP A 4 -3.32 -5.51 7.62
N GLN A 5 -2.78 -6.11 6.56
CA GLN A 5 -3.56 -6.68 5.45
C GLN A 5 -3.91 -8.15 5.68
N PRO A 6 -5.16 -8.49 6.04
CA PRO A 6 -5.56 -9.85 6.38
C PRO A 6 -5.68 -10.76 5.15
N TYR A 7 -6.11 -10.22 4.01
CA TYR A 7 -6.25 -10.97 2.76
C TYR A 7 -4.90 -11.54 2.28
N GLU A 8 -3.88 -10.68 2.21
CA GLU A 8 -2.52 -11.10 1.86
C GLU A 8 -1.94 -12.05 2.91
N TRP A 9 -2.14 -11.76 4.19
CA TRP A 9 -1.61 -12.57 5.26
C TRP A 9 -2.08 -14.02 5.18
N ALA A 10 -3.39 -14.25 5.15
CA ALA A 10 -3.92 -15.59 5.26
C ALA A 10 -3.66 -16.44 4.00
N LEU A 11 -3.51 -15.84 2.82
CA LEU A 11 -3.08 -16.56 1.63
C LEU A 11 -1.60 -16.93 1.69
N HIS A 12 -0.73 -15.97 2.02
CA HIS A 12 0.70 -16.23 2.04
C HIS A 12 1.16 -17.02 3.27
N GLU A 13 0.39 -17.06 4.34
CA GLU A 13 0.61 -17.99 5.45
C GLU A 13 0.46 -19.44 4.99
N LEU A 14 -0.55 -19.76 4.16
CA LEU A 14 -0.72 -21.09 3.59
C LEU A 14 0.41 -21.42 2.61
N ASP A 15 0.79 -20.47 1.75
CA ASP A 15 1.89 -20.67 0.80
C ASP A 15 3.23 -20.88 1.53
N ALA A 16 3.49 -20.10 2.59
CA ALA A 16 4.69 -20.21 3.42
C ALA A 16 4.81 -21.59 4.07
N LEU A 17 3.70 -22.09 4.65
CA LEU A 17 3.65 -23.45 5.20
C LEU A 17 3.87 -24.51 4.12
N ALA A 18 3.28 -24.34 2.94
CA ALA A 18 3.40 -25.29 1.84
C ALA A 18 4.84 -25.42 1.31
N VAL A 19 5.65 -24.36 1.40
CA VAL A 19 7.07 -24.39 1.02
C VAL A 19 8.01 -24.68 2.21
N GLY A 20 7.47 -24.97 3.39
CA GLY A 20 8.23 -25.44 4.55
C GLY A 20 8.77 -24.36 5.49
N VAL A 21 8.20 -23.14 5.47
CA VAL A 21 8.53 -22.12 6.48
C VAL A 21 8.03 -22.59 7.86
N ASP A 22 8.91 -22.56 8.86
CA ASP A 22 8.59 -22.96 10.23
C ASP A 22 7.48 -22.07 10.83
N GLU A 23 6.49 -22.70 11.47
CA GLU A 23 5.40 -22.02 12.17
C GLU A 23 5.88 -21.02 13.21
N VAL A 24 7.04 -21.27 13.84
CA VAL A 24 7.66 -20.35 14.80
C VAL A 24 8.03 -19.02 14.12
N LEU A 25 8.57 -19.06 12.89
CA LEU A 25 8.90 -17.85 12.14
C LEU A 25 7.63 -17.10 11.73
N ILE A 26 6.60 -17.82 11.28
CA ILE A 26 5.29 -17.24 10.96
C ILE A 26 4.72 -16.54 12.20
N ASP A 27 4.79 -17.17 13.37
CA ASP A 27 4.30 -16.61 14.63
C ASP A 27 5.08 -15.35 15.07
N ILE A 28 6.40 -15.34 14.87
CA ILE A 28 7.24 -14.16 15.09
C ILE A 28 6.76 -12.99 14.23
N VAL A 29 6.52 -13.22 12.94
CA VAL A 29 5.99 -12.17 12.05
C VAL A 29 4.57 -11.79 12.45
N ARG A 30 3.67 -12.75 12.70
CA ARG A 30 2.25 -12.53 13.04
C ARG A 30 2.10 -11.60 14.24
N HIS A 31 2.91 -11.82 15.27
CA HIS A 31 2.81 -11.10 16.54
C HIS A 31 3.85 -9.99 16.69
N ARG A 32 4.62 -9.67 15.64
CA ARG A 32 5.71 -8.67 15.69
C ARG A 32 6.71 -8.96 16.83
N LYS A 33 7.03 -10.23 17.06
CA LYS A 33 8.01 -10.62 18.09
C LYS A 33 9.43 -10.24 17.65
N PRO A 34 10.36 -10.01 18.60
CA PRO A 34 11.78 -9.82 18.27
C PRO A 34 12.34 -10.97 17.44
N THR A 35 13.31 -10.67 16.57
CA THR A 35 14.05 -11.63 15.74
C THR A 35 15.21 -12.29 16.49
N SER A 36 15.39 -12.01 17.79
CA SER A 36 16.43 -12.62 18.61
C SER A 36 16.31 -14.15 18.62
N GLY A 37 17.38 -14.84 18.20
CA GLY A 37 17.42 -16.31 18.11
C GLY A 37 16.85 -16.90 16.81
N VAL A 38 16.44 -16.06 15.86
CA VAL A 38 16.15 -16.45 14.47
C VAL A 38 17.47 -16.53 13.70
N GLY A 39 17.56 -17.44 12.72
CA GLY A 39 18.71 -17.53 11.82
C GLY A 39 18.92 -16.23 11.03
N ASP A 40 20.19 -15.89 10.74
CA ASP A 40 20.54 -14.60 10.14
C ASP A 40 19.76 -14.29 8.84
N PRO A 41 19.58 -15.21 7.86
CA PRO A 41 18.83 -14.91 6.63
C PRO A 41 17.37 -14.55 6.90
N GLU A 42 16.69 -15.29 7.76
CA GLU A 42 15.29 -15.03 8.09
C GLU A 42 15.14 -13.76 8.94
N ALA A 43 16.03 -13.55 9.90
CA ALA A 43 16.03 -12.36 10.75
C ALA A 43 16.20 -11.08 9.92
N ILE A 44 17.18 -11.04 9.02
CA ILE A 44 17.46 -9.82 8.25
C ILE A 44 16.37 -9.50 7.23
N ILE A 45 15.70 -10.52 6.66
CA ILE A 45 14.50 -10.31 5.82
C ILE A 45 13.37 -9.66 6.62
N MET A 46 13.13 -10.14 7.85
CA MET A 46 12.11 -9.57 8.74
C MET A 46 12.46 -8.14 9.14
N ASP A 47 13.72 -7.88 9.50
CA ASP A 47 14.16 -6.59 9.99
C ASP A 47 14.16 -5.52 8.90
N VAL A 48 14.60 -5.84 7.68
CA VAL A 48 14.48 -4.94 6.51
C VAL A 48 13.02 -4.55 6.27
N GLY A 49 12.12 -5.53 6.21
CA GLY A 49 10.69 -5.28 5.98
C GLY A 49 10.04 -4.45 7.09
N ARG A 50 10.38 -4.73 8.36
CA ARG A 50 9.87 -3.98 9.51
C ARG A 50 10.37 -2.55 9.52
N GLU A 51 11.66 -2.35 9.37
CA GLU A 51 12.27 -1.02 9.43
C GLU A 51 11.73 -0.13 8.32
N LEU A 52 11.69 -0.63 7.09
CA LEU A 52 11.12 0.09 5.94
C LEU A 52 9.68 0.52 6.17
N LEU A 53 8.82 -0.39 6.61
CA LEU A 53 7.38 -0.11 6.70
C LEU A 53 7.01 0.71 7.94
N THR A 54 7.78 0.62 9.03
CA THR A 54 7.51 1.34 10.28
C THR A 54 8.20 2.69 10.36
N THR A 55 9.47 2.76 9.95
CA THR A 55 10.29 3.99 10.05
C THR A 55 10.30 4.81 8.76
N ARG A 56 9.95 4.17 7.63
CA ARG A 56 10.05 4.75 6.27
C ARG A 56 11.49 5.10 5.88
N ARG A 57 12.45 4.37 6.43
CA ARG A 57 13.88 4.40 6.13
C ARG A 57 14.45 2.99 6.31
N LEU A 58 15.62 2.74 5.74
CA LEU A 58 16.43 1.57 6.04
C LEU A 58 17.77 2.05 6.59
N GLY A 59 18.04 1.80 7.86
CA GLY A 59 19.24 2.25 8.54
C GLY A 59 20.51 1.64 7.94
N ALA A 60 21.62 2.38 8.02
CA ALA A 60 22.90 1.95 7.44
C ALA A 60 23.39 0.61 8.01
N GLU A 61 23.13 0.33 9.29
CA GLU A 61 23.48 -0.94 9.94
C GLU A 61 22.67 -2.10 9.36
N THR A 62 21.34 -1.98 9.30
CA THR A 62 20.46 -3.00 8.70
C THR A 62 20.78 -3.20 7.22
N TYR A 63 21.01 -2.12 6.47
CA TYR A 63 21.40 -2.20 5.06
C TYR A 63 22.71 -2.95 4.88
N ALA A 64 23.75 -2.60 5.64
CA ALA A 64 25.06 -3.26 5.56
C ALA A 64 24.96 -4.75 5.92
N HIS A 65 24.19 -5.08 6.96
CA HIS A 65 23.95 -6.46 7.36
C HIS A 65 23.18 -7.25 6.29
N ALA A 66 22.12 -6.67 5.73
CA ALA A 66 21.34 -7.27 4.65
C ALA A 66 22.19 -7.48 3.40
N LEU A 67 23.06 -6.52 3.06
CA LEU A 67 23.98 -6.66 1.94
C LEU A 67 24.99 -7.79 2.16
N GLN A 68 25.49 -7.95 3.38
CA GLN A 68 26.42 -9.03 3.73
C GLN A 68 25.76 -10.41 3.65
N VAL A 69 24.53 -10.55 4.16
CA VAL A 69 23.83 -11.85 4.25
C VAL A 69 23.17 -12.24 2.93
N LEU A 70 22.48 -11.30 2.28
CA LEU A 70 21.66 -11.58 1.09
C LEU A 70 22.44 -11.33 -0.21
N GLY A 71 23.44 -10.45 -0.17
CA GLY A 71 24.09 -9.93 -1.36
C GLY A 71 23.25 -8.86 -2.07
N LYS A 72 23.88 -8.17 -3.03
CA LYS A 72 23.29 -6.99 -3.69
C LYS A 72 21.98 -7.31 -4.40
N THR A 73 21.95 -8.36 -5.22
CA THR A 73 20.77 -8.70 -6.04
C THR A 73 19.56 -9.03 -5.17
N ASN A 74 19.73 -9.92 -4.18
CA ASN A 74 18.62 -10.33 -3.33
C ASN A 74 18.12 -9.21 -2.41
N LEU A 75 19.00 -8.31 -1.97
CA LEU A 75 18.57 -7.12 -1.22
C LEU A 75 17.69 -6.20 -2.08
N VAL A 76 18.06 -5.99 -3.35
CA VAL A 76 17.24 -5.23 -4.30
C VAL A 76 15.89 -5.90 -4.52
N ASP A 77 15.88 -7.21 -4.79
CA ASP A 77 14.66 -7.96 -5.01
C ASP A 77 13.75 -7.98 -3.77
N LEU A 78 14.33 -8.02 -2.56
CA LEU A 78 13.59 -7.93 -1.30
C LEU A 78 12.92 -6.57 -1.12
N ILE A 79 13.66 -5.47 -1.33
CA ILE A 79 13.12 -4.11 -1.18
C ILE A 79 12.01 -3.86 -2.21
N ASP A 80 12.23 -4.26 -3.46
CA ASP A 80 11.23 -4.20 -4.53
C ASP A 80 9.98 -5.03 -4.17
N LEU A 81 10.17 -6.22 -3.60
CA LEU A 81 9.07 -7.05 -3.14
C LEU A 81 8.24 -6.39 -2.03
N VAL A 82 8.90 -5.77 -1.05
CA VAL A 82 8.22 -4.99 0.01
C VAL A 82 7.44 -3.83 -0.61
N GLY A 83 8.01 -3.13 -1.59
CA GLY A 83 7.33 -2.06 -2.33
C GLY A 83 6.07 -2.54 -3.05
N ARG A 84 6.17 -3.64 -3.81
CA ARG A 84 5.02 -4.23 -4.54
C ARG A 84 3.90 -4.69 -3.62
N TYR A 85 4.20 -5.28 -2.47
CA TYR A 85 3.17 -5.62 -1.48
C TYR A 85 2.63 -4.40 -0.73
N THR A 86 3.37 -3.29 -0.66
CA THR A 86 2.86 -2.01 -0.16
C THR A 86 1.79 -1.45 -1.10
N SER A 87 2.05 -1.43 -2.41
CA SER A 87 1.07 -1.05 -3.44
C SER A 87 -0.17 -1.94 -3.42
N THR A 88 0.04 -3.25 -3.41
CA THR A 88 -1.05 -4.25 -3.37
C THR A 88 -1.87 -4.11 -2.10
N GLY A 89 -1.20 -3.93 -0.95
CA GLY A 89 -1.86 -3.76 0.34
C GLY A 89 -2.74 -2.51 0.36
N ALA A 90 -2.28 -1.39 -0.19
CA ALA A 90 -3.07 -0.17 -0.33
C ALA A 90 -4.35 -0.41 -1.16
N THR A 91 -4.24 -1.12 -2.28
CA THR A 91 -5.38 -1.49 -3.12
C THR A 91 -6.42 -2.30 -2.33
N LEU A 92 -5.97 -3.31 -1.59
CA LEU A 92 -6.84 -4.20 -0.83
C LEU A 92 -7.50 -3.49 0.36
N THR A 93 -6.78 -2.64 1.07
CA THR A 93 -7.34 -1.95 2.23
C THR A 93 -8.31 -0.85 1.87
N ALA A 94 -8.07 -0.12 0.78
CA ALA A 94 -8.99 0.94 0.35
C ALA A 94 -10.42 0.42 0.14
N VAL A 95 -10.54 -0.74 -0.51
CA VAL A 95 -11.83 -1.43 -0.75
C VAL A 95 -12.19 -2.42 0.35
N ASN A 96 -11.39 -2.48 1.41
CA ASN A 96 -11.55 -3.39 2.54
C ASN A 96 -11.82 -4.84 2.10
N GLN A 97 -10.91 -5.39 1.29
CA GLN A 97 -10.99 -6.78 0.85
C GLN A 97 -10.89 -7.72 2.06
N GLN A 98 -11.98 -8.40 2.36
CA GLN A 98 -12.04 -9.43 3.38
C GLN A 98 -11.68 -10.80 2.81
N MET A 99 -11.38 -11.73 3.71
CA MET A 99 -11.16 -13.14 3.36
C MET A 99 -12.39 -13.75 2.68
N PRO A 100 -12.20 -14.76 1.80
CA PRO A 100 -13.29 -15.57 1.29
C PRO A 100 -14.15 -16.15 2.42
N MET A 101 -15.43 -16.40 2.13
CA MET A 101 -16.35 -16.97 3.12
C MET A 101 -15.82 -18.30 3.67
N GLY A 102 -15.91 -18.47 4.99
CA GLY A 102 -15.47 -19.69 5.69
C GLY A 102 -13.96 -19.79 5.93
N TRP A 103 -13.15 -18.87 5.42
CA TRP A 103 -11.71 -18.86 5.66
C TRP A 103 -11.38 -18.24 7.03
N ARG A 104 -10.38 -18.80 7.70
CA ARG A 104 -9.89 -18.27 8.98
C ARG A 104 -9.09 -16.99 8.74
N GLN A 105 -9.47 -15.91 9.42
CA GLN A 105 -8.59 -14.76 9.58
C GLN A 105 -7.59 -15.05 10.72
N SER A 106 -6.34 -15.33 10.38
CA SER A 106 -5.27 -15.61 11.36
C SER A 106 -4.50 -14.36 11.79
N LEU A 107 -4.59 -13.26 11.05
CA LEU A 107 -3.94 -11.99 11.40
C LEU A 107 -4.74 -11.23 12.47
N PRO A 108 -4.13 -10.89 13.64
CA PRO A 108 -4.75 -9.99 14.59
C PRO A 108 -4.76 -8.55 14.04
N LEU A 109 -5.96 -8.00 13.86
CA LEU A 109 -6.17 -6.64 13.36
C LEU A 109 -6.44 -5.67 14.52
N PRO A 110 -5.94 -4.42 14.44
CA PRO A 110 -6.23 -3.38 15.43
C PRO A 110 -7.59 -2.69 15.20
N PHE A 111 -8.40 -3.20 14.26
CA PHE A 111 -9.69 -2.65 13.89
C PHE A 111 -10.71 -3.77 13.66
N THR A 112 -11.99 -3.42 13.80
CA THR A 112 -13.10 -4.25 13.33
C THR A 112 -13.40 -3.92 11.89
N TYR A 113 -13.78 -4.93 11.12
CA TYR A 113 -14.25 -4.69 9.77
C TYR A 113 -15.50 -3.81 9.74
N PRO A 114 -15.61 -2.91 8.75
CA PRO A 114 -16.82 -2.19 8.49
C PRO A 114 -17.87 -3.14 7.88
N ASP A 115 -19.14 -2.77 8.01
CA ASP A 115 -20.31 -3.52 7.53
C ASP A 115 -20.74 -3.13 6.10
N ASP A 116 -19.94 -2.31 5.41
CA ASP A 116 -20.20 -1.80 4.06
C ASP A 116 -19.67 -2.71 2.93
N ILE A 117 -19.74 -4.03 3.14
CA ILE A 117 -19.09 -5.04 2.31
C ILE A 117 -20.11 -5.93 1.60
N TYR A 118 -19.91 -6.13 0.28
CA TYR A 118 -20.72 -7.05 -0.49
C TYR A 118 -20.41 -8.51 -0.10
N PRO A 119 -21.43 -9.35 0.21
CA PRO A 119 -21.20 -10.72 0.68
C PRO A 119 -20.48 -11.64 -0.32
N ASP A 120 -20.68 -11.41 -1.62
CA ASP A 120 -20.19 -12.25 -2.72
C ASP A 120 -18.73 -11.96 -3.10
N SER A 121 -18.37 -10.68 -3.23
CA SER A 121 -16.98 -10.26 -3.52
C SER A 121 -16.12 -10.15 -2.26
N ARG A 122 -16.75 -10.08 -1.08
CA ARG A 122 -16.10 -9.82 0.20
C ARG A 122 -15.32 -8.50 0.19
N SER A 123 -15.79 -7.53 -0.59
CA SER A 123 -15.16 -6.22 -0.83
C SER A 123 -16.21 -5.11 -0.92
N ARG A 124 -15.78 -3.85 -0.90
CA ARG A 124 -16.63 -2.67 -1.21
C ARG A 124 -16.97 -2.52 -2.70
N LEU A 125 -16.35 -3.34 -3.53
CA LEU A 125 -16.67 -3.48 -4.95
C LEU A 125 -17.53 -4.73 -5.13
N PRO A 126 -18.61 -4.71 -5.92
CA PRO A 126 -19.41 -5.90 -6.16
C PRO A 126 -18.61 -6.99 -6.91
N LEU A 127 -19.19 -8.19 -7.04
CA LEU A 127 -18.60 -9.23 -7.86
C LEU A 127 -18.90 -8.93 -9.35
N ARG A 128 -17.86 -8.70 -10.16
CA ARG A 128 -18.00 -8.62 -11.62
C ARG A 128 -18.21 -10.00 -12.22
N PRO A 129 -19.18 -10.18 -13.14
CA PRO A 129 -19.33 -11.43 -13.87
C PRO A 129 -18.17 -11.64 -14.85
N GLY A 130 -17.71 -12.89 -15.01
CA GLY A 130 -16.71 -13.26 -16.00
C GLY A 130 -16.11 -14.65 -15.75
N PRO A 131 -15.26 -15.16 -16.64
CA PRO A 131 -14.45 -16.33 -16.32
C PRO A 131 -13.45 -15.92 -15.23
N TYR A 132 -13.67 -16.43 -14.02
CA TYR A 132 -12.74 -16.19 -12.93
C TYR A 132 -11.50 -17.07 -13.11
N GLN A 133 -10.34 -16.44 -13.23
CA GLN A 133 -9.06 -17.15 -13.23
C GLN A 133 -8.47 -17.08 -11.82
N THR A 134 -8.06 -18.22 -11.30
CA THR A 134 -7.16 -18.25 -10.15
C THR A 134 -5.80 -17.74 -10.58
N SER A 135 -5.05 -17.17 -9.64
CA SER A 135 -3.69 -16.75 -9.92
C SER A 135 -2.81 -18.00 -10.15
N VAL A 136 -2.09 -18.05 -11.28
CA VAL A 136 -1.31 -19.23 -11.70
C VAL A 136 0.21 -19.04 -11.64
N SER A 137 0.69 -17.90 -11.12
CA SER A 137 2.13 -17.65 -10.96
C SER A 137 2.63 -18.18 -9.62
N ALA A 138 3.73 -18.94 -9.61
CA ALA A 138 4.41 -19.35 -8.38
C ALA A 138 5.03 -18.15 -7.64
N LEU A 139 5.42 -17.10 -8.38
CA LEU A 139 5.93 -15.84 -7.82
C LEU A 139 4.80 -14.82 -7.76
N TYR A 140 4.47 -14.35 -6.56
CA TYR A 140 3.46 -13.29 -6.29
C TYR A 140 2.00 -13.69 -6.59
N GLY A 141 1.77 -14.97 -6.85
CA GLY A 141 0.43 -15.50 -7.05
C GLY A 141 -0.31 -15.74 -5.75
N ARG A 142 -1.61 -15.93 -5.88
CA ARG A 142 -2.55 -16.29 -4.81
C ARG A 142 -3.22 -17.60 -5.19
N MET A 143 -2.42 -18.67 -5.29
CA MET A 143 -2.86 -19.94 -5.89
C MET A 143 -4.06 -20.54 -5.16
N ALA A 144 -4.14 -20.35 -3.84
CA ALA A 144 -5.25 -20.83 -3.02
C ALA A 144 -6.50 -19.93 -3.05
N SER A 145 -6.39 -18.70 -3.58
CA SER A 145 -7.53 -17.77 -3.60
C SER A 145 -8.58 -18.22 -4.61
N PRO A 146 -9.88 -18.21 -4.25
CA PRO A 146 -10.95 -18.31 -5.23
C PRO A 146 -10.80 -17.25 -6.32
N GLY A 147 -11.13 -17.64 -7.55
CA GLY A 147 -11.22 -16.68 -8.65
C GLY A 147 -12.34 -15.65 -8.39
N GLY A 148 -12.15 -14.42 -8.87
CA GLY A 148 -13.11 -13.33 -8.70
C GLY A 148 -12.94 -12.52 -7.41
N ILE A 149 -11.89 -12.79 -6.64
CA ILE A 149 -11.54 -12.05 -5.42
C ILE A 149 -10.08 -11.57 -5.53
N GLY A 150 -9.79 -10.42 -4.91
CA GLY A 150 -8.43 -9.90 -4.77
C GLY A 150 -8.02 -8.87 -5.83
N PRO A 151 -6.72 -8.56 -5.95
CA PRO A 151 -6.25 -7.37 -6.67
C PRO A 151 -6.60 -7.35 -8.16
N GLY A 152 -6.69 -8.51 -8.82
CA GLY A 152 -7.10 -8.59 -10.22
C GLY A 152 -8.54 -8.15 -10.44
N GLN A 153 -9.47 -8.63 -9.60
CA GLN A 153 -10.88 -8.23 -9.61
C GLN A 153 -11.02 -6.72 -9.36
N ILE A 154 -10.29 -6.20 -8.37
CA ILE A 154 -10.33 -4.78 -7.99
C ILE A 154 -9.84 -3.92 -9.15
N ARG A 155 -8.65 -4.21 -9.71
CA ARG A 155 -8.08 -3.45 -10.83
C ARG A 155 -8.97 -3.44 -12.06
N ALA A 156 -9.78 -4.47 -12.25
CA ALA A 156 -10.68 -4.54 -13.39
C ALA A 156 -11.76 -3.42 -13.37
N TYR A 157 -12.07 -2.84 -12.21
CA TYR A 157 -12.99 -1.70 -12.10
C TYR A 157 -12.41 -0.38 -12.61
N GLY A 158 -11.08 -0.27 -12.70
CA GLY A 158 -10.37 0.87 -13.25
C GLY A 158 -10.20 0.77 -14.77
N GLU A 159 -9.76 1.87 -15.37
CA GLU A 159 -9.33 1.98 -16.76
C GLU A 159 -7.79 2.10 -16.88
N GLY A 160 -7.08 2.10 -15.75
CA GLY A 160 -5.63 2.14 -15.65
C GLY A 160 -5.10 3.52 -15.29
N VAL A 161 -3.99 3.52 -14.54
CA VAL A 161 -3.31 4.75 -14.09
C VAL A 161 -2.87 5.61 -15.27
N GLN A 162 -2.49 5.01 -16.41
CA GLN A 162 -2.01 5.73 -17.60
C GLN A 162 -3.06 6.65 -18.22
N THR A 163 -4.35 6.39 -17.99
CA THR A 163 -5.46 7.17 -18.55
C THR A 163 -6.14 8.06 -17.50
N LEU A 164 -5.72 7.96 -16.22
CA LEU A 164 -6.36 8.63 -15.09
C LEU A 164 -6.29 10.16 -15.21
N GLU A 165 -5.13 10.71 -15.60
CA GLU A 165 -4.94 12.16 -15.73
C GLU A 165 -6.01 12.79 -16.64
N ALA A 166 -6.39 12.13 -17.74
CA ALA A 166 -7.40 12.63 -18.67
C ALA A 166 -8.82 12.68 -18.06
N ARG A 167 -9.10 11.87 -17.04
CA ARG A 167 -10.42 11.81 -16.38
C ARG A 167 -10.52 12.75 -15.18
N ILE A 168 -9.49 12.79 -14.33
CA ILE A 168 -9.52 13.58 -13.08
C ILE A 168 -8.80 14.93 -13.20
N GLY A 169 -7.99 15.12 -14.24
CA GLY A 169 -7.16 16.31 -14.44
C GLY A 169 -5.86 16.30 -13.63
N LYS A 170 -4.83 16.96 -14.19
CA LYS A 170 -3.48 16.99 -13.60
C LYS A 170 -3.43 17.49 -12.16
N ARG A 171 -4.26 18.48 -11.81
CA ARG A 171 -4.32 19.03 -10.44
C ARG A 171 -4.62 17.96 -9.38
N LEU A 172 -5.62 17.10 -9.63
CA LEU A 172 -6.03 16.07 -8.68
C LEU A 172 -5.08 14.87 -8.69
N GLU A 173 -4.48 14.56 -9.84
CA GLU A 173 -3.39 13.59 -9.93
C GLU A 173 -2.22 14.03 -9.03
N MET A 174 -1.76 15.27 -9.15
CA MET A 174 -0.65 15.80 -8.33
C MET A 174 -1.00 15.86 -6.84
N LEU A 175 -2.23 16.19 -6.47
CA LEU A 175 -2.67 16.07 -5.07
C LEU A 175 -2.57 14.62 -4.58
N THR A 176 -2.97 13.65 -5.40
CA THR A 176 -2.88 12.20 -5.08
C THR A 176 -1.43 11.77 -4.85
N VAL A 177 -0.50 12.28 -5.66
CA VAL A 177 0.95 12.04 -5.47
C VAL A 177 1.43 12.65 -4.14
N LEU A 178 1.17 13.94 -3.90
CA LEU A 178 1.65 14.62 -2.70
C LEU A 178 1.10 14.04 -1.38
N VAL A 179 -0.18 13.66 -1.34
CA VAL A 179 -0.73 13.01 -0.13
C VAL A 179 -0.05 11.67 0.15
N THR A 180 0.33 10.94 -0.90
CA THR A 180 1.03 9.66 -0.79
C THR A 180 2.48 9.84 -0.37
N ALA A 181 3.21 10.76 -1.02
CA ALA A 181 4.58 11.13 -0.66
C ALA A 181 4.66 11.54 0.81
N ARG A 182 3.73 12.40 1.27
CA ARG A 182 3.67 12.82 2.67
C ARG A 182 3.33 11.69 3.63
N ALA A 183 2.44 10.78 3.25
CA ALA A 183 2.08 9.63 4.07
C ALA A 183 3.30 8.72 4.34
N HIS A 184 4.24 8.67 3.39
CA HIS A 184 5.48 7.90 3.51
C HIS A 184 6.68 8.72 3.99
N ASN A 185 6.54 10.03 4.23
CA ASN A 185 7.66 10.94 4.46
C ASN A 185 8.72 10.88 3.34
N SER A 186 8.30 10.60 2.10
CA SER A 186 9.21 10.48 0.97
C SER A 186 9.69 11.86 0.52
N GLN A 187 10.91 12.22 0.93
CA GLN A 187 11.49 13.53 0.60
C GLN A 187 11.72 13.69 -0.90
N TYR A 188 12.28 12.65 -1.54
CA TYR A 188 12.52 12.67 -2.99
C TYR A 188 11.22 12.86 -3.77
N ASP A 189 10.21 12.05 -3.47
CA ASP A 189 8.93 12.09 -4.17
C ASP A 189 8.21 13.43 -3.94
N TRP A 190 8.24 13.96 -2.72
CA TRP A 190 7.69 15.28 -2.41
C TRP A 190 8.39 16.39 -3.21
N THR A 191 9.71 16.48 -3.12
CA THR A 191 10.49 17.56 -3.73
C THR A 191 10.40 17.55 -5.25
N MET A 192 10.32 16.38 -5.89
CA MET A 192 10.16 16.29 -7.36
C MET A 192 8.76 16.69 -7.82
N HIS A 193 7.72 16.50 -7.00
CA HIS A 193 6.32 16.71 -7.42
C HIS A 193 5.68 18.01 -6.91
N GLU A 194 6.19 18.64 -5.84
CA GLU A 194 5.64 19.93 -5.35
C GLU A 194 5.66 21.03 -6.43
N PRO A 195 6.73 21.22 -7.23
CA PRO A 195 6.72 22.17 -8.34
C PRO A 195 5.69 21.84 -9.42
N LEU A 196 5.58 20.56 -9.81
CA LEU A 196 4.61 20.08 -10.80
C LEU A 196 3.16 20.26 -10.31
N ALA A 197 2.93 20.10 -9.02
CA ALA A 197 1.62 20.33 -8.41
C ALA A 197 1.22 21.82 -8.50
N LEU A 198 2.15 22.73 -8.20
CA LEU A 198 1.93 24.17 -8.34
C LEU A 198 1.66 24.55 -9.81
N GLU A 199 2.43 24.02 -10.75
CA GLU A 199 2.22 24.23 -12.19
C GLU A 199 0.87 23.70 -12.68
N ALA A 200 0.41 22.58 -12.11
CA ALA A 200 -0.91 22.00 -12.36
C ALA A 200 -2.07 22.79 -11.73
N GLY A 201 -1.78 23.88 -11.01
CA GLY A 201 -2.78 24.72 -10.35
C GLY A 201 -3.25 24.22 -9.00
N LEU A 202 -2.51 23.33 -8.34
CA LEU A 202 -2.79 22.96 -6.95
C LEU A 202 -2.40 24.13 -6.03
N GLU A 203 -3.35 24.57 -5.22
CA GLU A 203 -3.20 25.75 -4.39
C GLU A 203 -2.23 25.48 -3.24
N ARG A 204 -1.40 26.48 -2.93
CA ARG A 204 -0.40 26.40 -1.86
C ARG A 204 -1.02 26.06 -0.49
N GLU A 205 -2.25 26.54 -0.24
CA GLU A 205 -3.02 26.20 0.97
C GLU A 205 -3.25 24.69 1.10
N VAL A 206 -3.63 24.02 0.00
CA VAL A 206 -3.85 22.57 -0.03
C VAL A 206 -2.53 21.83 0.20
N ILE A 207 -1.47 22.27 -0.49
CA ILE A 207 -0.11 21.72 -0.32
C ILE A 207 0.33 21.84 1.14
N ASP A 208 0.15 22.99 1.77
CA ASP A 208 0.50 23.24 3.18
C ASP A 208 -0.29 22.32 4.14
N ILE A 209 -1.59 22.11 3.88
CA ILE A 209 -2.43 21.20 4.67
C ILE A 209 -1.87 19.78 4.62
N VAL A 210 -1.43 19.33 3.45
CA VAL A 210 -0.78 18.03 3.28
C VAL A 210 0.60 18.04 3.95
N LYS A 211 1.50 18.94 3.55
CA LYS A 211 2.90 19.06 3.99
C LYS A 211 3.03 19.06 5.51
N HIS A 212 2.21 19.87 6.18
CA HIS A 212 2.25 20.04 7.63
C HIS A 212 1.24 19.17 8.38
N ARG A 213 0.52 18.27 7.68
CA ARG A 213 -0.54 17.41 8.26
C ARG A 213 -1.57 18.22 9.06
N ARG A 214 -1.95 19.42 8.58
CA ARG A 214 -2.93 20.28 9.25
C ARG A 214 -4.33 19.65 9.22
N ALA A 215 -5.25 20.15 10.03
CA ALA A 215 -6.66 19.80 9.90
C ALA A 215 -7.14 20.11 8.46
N ILE A 216 -8.04 19.26 7.93
CA ILE A 216 -8.54 19.42 6.55
C ILE A 216 -9.30 20.74 6.38
N GLY A 217 -9.93 21.27 7.43
CA GLY A 217 -10.63 22.57 7.36
C GLY A 217 -11.64 22.60 6.21
N ASP A 218 -11.67 23.73 5.50
CA ASP A 218 -12.61 24.00 4.41
C ASP A 218 -12.02 23.70 3.02
N LEU A 219 -11.41 22.52 2.85
CA LEU A 219 -11.03 22.02 1.52
C LEU A 219 -12.27 21.73 0.67
N GLY A 220 -12.14 21.91 -0.66
CA GLY A 220 -13.15 21.44 -1.60
C GLY A 220 -13.39 19.93 -1.49
N ASP A 221 -14.59 19.46 -1.83
CA ASP A 221 -15.03 18.09 -1.53
C ASP A 221 -14.08 16.99 -2.06
N LYS A 222 -13.57 17.14 -3.30
CA LYS A 222 -12.60 16.21 -3.90
C LYS A 222 -11.27 16.20 -3.15
N ASP A 223 -10.75 17.37 -2.79
CA ASP A 223 -9.48 17.48 -2.07
C ASP A 223 -9.61 16.90 -0.65
N ALA A 224 -10.69 17.24 0.05
CA ALA A 224 -11.00 16.70 1.36
C ALA A 224 -11.15 15.17 1.32
N ALA A 225 -11.78 14.63 0.26
CA ALA A 225 -11.91 13.19 0.05
C ALA A 225 -10.56 12.51 -0.14
N LEU A 226 -9.68 13.03 -1.02
CA LEU A 226 -8.33 12.48 -1.25
C LEU A 226 -7.46 12.53 0.00
N VAL A 227 -7.43 13.67 0.69
CA VAL A 227 -6.60 13.86 1.90
C VAL A 227 -7.10 12.94 3.02
N SER A 228 -8.42 12.80 3.22
CA SER A 228 -8.98 11.89 4.22
C SER A 228 -8.68 10.43 3.88
N LEU A 229 -8.90 10.04 2.62
CA LEU A 229 -8.65 8.68 2.15
C LEU A 229 -7.19 8.29 2.36
N ALA A 230 -6.24 9.09 1.91
CA ALA A 230 -4.81 8.80 2.05
C ALA A 230 -4.37 8.73 3.52
N ARG A 231 -4.91 9.61 4.38
CA ARG A 231 -4.61 9.58 5.82
C ARG A 231 -5.09 8.29 6.47
N GLU A 232 -6.34 7.88 6.26
CA GLU A 232 -6.85 6.63 6.85
C GLU A 232 -6.14 5.42 6.25
N LEU A 233 -6.01 5.37 4.92
CA LEU A 233 -5.38 4.27 4.19
C LEU A 233 -3.95 3.97 4.68
N PHE A 234 -3.10 4.98 4.79
CA PHE A 234 -1.67 4.77 5.06
C PHE A 234 -1.27 4.90 6.53
N ARG A 235 -2.09 5.57 7.37
CA ARG A 235 -1.83 5.69 8.81
C ARG A 235 -2.55 4.61 9.61
N ASP A 236 -3.82 4.38 9.30
CA ASP A 236 -4.68 3.51 10.09
C ASP A 236 -4.73 2.09 9.50
N HIS A 237 -4.15 1.89 8.31
CA HIS A 237 -4.19 0.65 7.54
C HIS A 237 -5.60 0.08 7.39
N ASN A 238 -6.57 0.99 7.39
CA ASN A 238 -7.99 0.75 7.24
C ASN A 238 -8.65 2.04 6.74
N VAL A 239 -9.72 1.91 5.95
CA VAL A 239 -10.52 3.07 5.51
C VAL A 239 -11.91 2.93 6.08
N LYS A 240 -12.42 3.94 6.79
CA LYS A 240 -13.77 3.91 7.36
C LYS A 240 -14.83 3.98 6.26
N ALA A 241 -16.00 3.40 6.53
CA ALA A 241 -17.11 3.37 5.58
C ALA A 241 -17.50 4.77 5.08
N GLY A 242 -17.57 5.76 5.98
CA GLY A 242 -17.89 7.14 5.61
C GLY A 242 -16.84 7.80 4.71
N THR A 243 -15.56 7.51 4.93
CA THR A 243 -14.44 8.03 4.11
C THR A 243 -14.49 7.42 2.71
N TYR A 244 -14.69 6.11 2.62
CA TYR A 244 -14.83 5.43 1.33
C TYR A 244 -16.08 5.90 0.56
N ALA A 245 -17.24 5.99 1.23
CA ALA A 245 -18.47 6.46 0.61
C ALA A 245 -18.35 7.90 0.08
N ARG A 246 -17.64 8.78 0.81
CA ARG A 246 -17.32 10.14 0.34
C ARG A 246 -16.44 10.07 -0.91
N ALA A 247 -15.33 9.36 -0.88
CA ALA A 247 -14.43 9.25 -2.03
C ALA A 247 -15.16 8.65 -3.27
N LYS A 248 -15.95 7.59 -3.08
CA LYS A 248 -16.75 6.98 -4.15
C LYS A 248 -17.77 7.94 -4.75
N ARG A 249 -18.40 8.80 -3.93
CA ARG A 249 -19.33 9.82 -4.42
C ARG A 249 -18.63 10.89 -5.27
N GLU A 250 -17.46 11.34 -4.83
CA GLU A 250 -16.74 12.43 -5.50
C GLU A 250 -16.04 12.01 -6.80
N PHE A 251 -15.59 10.76 -6.89
CA PHE A 251 -14.81 10.25 -8.02
C PHE A 251 -15.54 9.19 -8.86
N GLY A 252 -16.59 8.58 -8.34
CA GLY A 252 -17.12 7.35 -8.93
C GLY A 252 -16.19 6.16 -8.66
N GLU A 253 -16.62 4.97 -9.09
CA GLU A 253 -15.93 3.72 -8.78
C GLU A 253 -14.65 3.53 -9.59
N THR A 254 -14.71 3.81 -10.90
CA THR A 254 -13.60 3.66 -11.83
C THR A 254 -12.42 4.55 -11.46
N ASP A 255 -12.64 5.86 -11.30
CA ASP A 255 -11.54 6.78 -10.97
C ASP A 255 -11.03 6.54 -9.55
N LEU A 256 -11.88 6.17 -8.59
CA LEU A 256 -11.41 5.85 -7.24
C LEU A 256 -10.45 4.65 -7.24
N VAL A 257 -10.74 3.60 -8.02
CA VAL A 257 -9.85 2.44 -8.15
C VAL A 257 -8.50 2.85 -8.74
N ASP A 258 -8.49 3.66 -9.79
CA ASP A 258 -7.26 4.12 -10.42
C ASP A 258 -6.48 5.12 -9.55
N ILE A 259 -7.17 5.99 -8.79
CA ILE A 259 -6.57 6.86 -7.77
C ILE A 259 -5.86 6.04 -6.71
N VAL A 260 -6.51 4.99 -6.18
CA VAL A 260 -5.89 4.09 -5.20
C VAL A 260 -4.72 3.33 -5.82
N ALA A 261 -4.82 2.93 -7.10
CA ALA A 261 -3.71 2.32 -7.81
C ALA A 261 -2.51 3.28 -7.95
N LEU A 262 -2.75 4.56 -8.27
CA LEU A 262 -1.72 5.59 -8.32
C LEU A 262 -1.07 5.80 -6.93
N MET A 263 -1.88 5.90 -5.86
CA MET A 263 -1.38 5.94 -4.48
C MET A 263 -0.52 4.70 -4.18
N GLY A 264 -0.92 3.52 -4.66
CA GLY A 264 -0.15 2.29 -4.50
C GLY A 264 1.21 2.33 -5.21
N VAL A 265 1.27 2.82 -6.45
CA VAL A 265 2.53 2.97 -7.20
C VAL A 265 3.51 3.88 -6.45
N HIS A 266 3.08 5.09 -6.06
CA HIS A 266 3.95 6.01 -5.32
C HIS A 266 4.33 5.48 -3.93
N ALA A 267 3.47 4.68 -3.29
CA ALA A 267 3.82 4.00 -2.03
C ALA A 267 4.92 2.95 -2.22
N ALA A 268 4.93 2.21 -3.35
CA ALA A 268 6.00 1.29 -3.68
C ALA A 268 7.31 2.03 -3.98
N ASP A 269 7.25 3.12 -4.75
CA ASP A 269 8.43 3.95 -5.03
C ASP A 269 9.01 4.55 -3.74
N ALA A 270 8.16 5.00 -2.81
CA ALA A 270 8.61 5.48 -1.52
C ALA A 270 9.37 4.41 -0.70
N VAL A 271 8.99 3.13 -0.81
CA VAL A 271 9.75 2.03 -0.20
C VAL A 271 11.12 1.87 -0.86
N MET A 272 11.18 1.94 -2.20
CA MET A 272 12.45 1.89 -2.93
C MET A 272 13.37 3.03 -2.54
N PHE A 273 12.87 4.27 -2.51
CA PHE A 273 13.65 5.43 -2.09
C PHE A 273 14.14 5.31 -0.65
N ALA A 274 13.30 4.82 0.26
CA ALA A 274 13.68 4.59 1.65
C ALA A 274 14.73 3.48 1.81
N GLY A 275 14.63 2.41 1.03
CA GLY A 275 15.54 1.26 1.10
C GLY A 275 16.94 1.53 0.55
N PHE A 276 17.06 2.46 -0.38
CA PHE A 276 18.34 2.86 -0.96
C PHE A 276 18.83 4.24 -0.51
N ASP A 277 18.16 4.82 0.49
CA ASP A 277 18.45 6.17 1.00
C ASP A 277 18.63 7.18 -0.15
N GLN A 278 17.64 7.21 -1.05
CA GLN A 278 17.68 8.04 -2.26
C GLN A 278 17.80 9.52 -1.88
N GLN A 279 18.94 10.11 -2.23
CA GLN A 279 19.21 11.53 -2.01
C GLN A 279 18.56 12.40 -3.09
N LEU A 280 18.33 13.66 -2.75
CA LEU A 280 17.90 14.67 -3.71
C LEU A 280 18.99 14.91 -4.78
N PRO A 281 18.61 15.32 -6.00
CA PRO A 281 19.60 15.78 -6.98
C PRO A 281 20.45 16.92 -6.43
N GLU A 282 21.68 17.03 -6.91
CA GLU A 282 22.59 18.11 -6.49
C GLU A 282 21.96 19.49 -6.71
N GLY A 283 22.04 20.35 -5.70
CA GLY A 283 21.50 21.71 -5.74
C GLY A 283 20.00 21.84 -5.54
N VAL A 284 19.29 20.75 -5.22
CA VAL A 284 17.86 20.76 -4.89
C VAL A 284 17.67 20.71 -3.37
N ASP A 285 16.96 21.71 -2.84
CA ASP A 285 16.61 21.79 -1.41
C ASP A 285 15.30 21.03 -1.07
N PRO A 286 15.18 20.47 0.14
CA PRO A 286 14.01 19.71 0.61
C PRO A 286 12.76 20.55 0.93
#